data_AF-A0A1Q7VKM7-F1
#
_entry.id   AF-A0A1Q7VKM7-F1
#
_cell.length_a   1.000
_cell.length_b   1.000
_cell.length_c   1.000
_cell.angle_alpha   90.00
_cell.angle_beta   90.00
_cell.angle_gamma   90.00
#
_symmetry.space_group_name_H-M   'P 1'
#
loop_
_entity.id
_entity.type
_entity.pdbx_description
1 polymer ?
#
loop_
_entity_poly.entity_id
_entity_poly.type
_entity_poly.pdbx_seq_one_letter_code
_entity_poly.pdbx_strand_id
1 'polypeptide(L)' 'MEQVSAQQLAKWAAQARERWSVPGLAVGLLHDGETVVAADGVCELGSDERVRPAMASRSRSCPRTAA' A
#
# COMPACT_ATOMS: atom_id res chain seq x y z
N MET A 1 -8.28 -15.59 -12.39
CA MET A 1 -8.47 -14.31 -11.68
C MET A 1 -7.74 -13.26 -12.51
N GLU A 2 -8.32 -12.09 -12.77
CA GLU A 2 -7.73 -11.07 -13.66
C GLU A 2 -6.46 -10.46 -13.02
N GLN A 3 -5.40 -10.28 -13.81
CA GLN A 3 -4.13 -9.74 -13.32
C GLN A 3 -4.32 -8.27 -12.93
N VAL A 4 -4.08 -7.94 -11.65
CA VAL A 4 -4.24 -6.58 -11.14
C VAL A 4 -3.04 -5.74 -11.53
N SER A 5 -3.26 -4.68 -12.31
CA SER A 5 -2.20 -3.73 -12.66
C SER A 5 -1.86 -2.78 -11.50
N ALA A 6 -0.65 -2.23 -11.50
CA ALA A 6 -0.22 -1.22 -10.52
C ALA A 6 -1.12 0.02 -10.53
N GLN A 7 -1.63 0.42 -11.70
CA GLN A 7 -2.54 1.56 -11.84
C GLN A 7 -3.90 1.28 -11.17
N GLN A 8 -4.41 0.07 -11.34
CA GLN A 8 -5.66 -0.34 -10.69
C GLN A 8 -5.50 -0.43 -9.18
N LEU A 9 -4.38 -1.00 -8.71
CA LEU A 9 -4.07 -1.07 -7.28
C LEU A 9 -3.91 0.33 -6.66
N ALA A 10 -3.30 1.29 -7.37
CA ALA A 10 -3.18 2.67 -6.92
C ALA A 10 -4.56 3.36 -6.78
N LYS A 11 -5.47 3.13 -7.73
CA LYS A 11 -6.84 3.65 -7.65
C LYS A 11 -7.58 3.09 -6.43
N TRP A 12 -7.46 1.79 -6.18
CA TRP A 12 -8.06 1.16 -5.00
C TRP A 12 -7.44 1.68 -3.70
N ALA A 13 -6.13 1.89 -3.65
CA ALA A 13 -5.45 2.46 -2.49
C ALA A 13 -5.95 3.87 -2.16
N ALA A 14 -6.14 4.74 -3.17
CA ALA A 14 -6.70 6.07 -2.97
C ALA A 14 -8.14 6.03 -2.45
N GLN A 15 -8.99 5.18 -3.03
CA GLN A 15 -10.38 5.00 -2.57
C GLN A 15 -10.45 4.45 -1.14
N ALA A 16 -9.60 3.49 -0.80
CA ALA A 16 -9.52 2.92 0.54
C ALA A 16 -9.02 3.96 1.55
N ARG A 17 -8.01 4.75 1.20
CA ARG A 17 -7.49 5.84 2.04
C ARG A 17 -8.59 6.83 2.42
N GLU A 18 -9.37 7.27 1.43
CA GLU A 18 -10.50 8.18 1.64
C GLU A 18 -11.58 7.53 2.51
N ARG A 19 -11.99 6.31 2.16
CA ARG A 19 -13.03 5.56 2.89
C ARG A 19 -12.67 5.30 4.36
N TRP A 20 -11.40 5.02 4.64
CA TRP A 20 -10.92 4.75 6.00
C TRP A 20 -10.47 6.01 6.74
N SER A 21 -10.45 7.16 6.06
CA SER A 21 -10.01 8.44 6.62
C SER A 21 -8.61 8.37 7.25
N VAL A 22 -7.67 7.72 6.55
CA VAL A 22 -6.27 7.59 6.99
C VAL A 22 -5.35 8.55 6.23
N PRO A 23 -4.28 9.07 6.85
CA PRO A 23 -3.37 10.03 6.23
C PRO A 23 -2.61 9.44 5.03
N GLY A 24 -2.27 8.16 5.10
CA GLY A 24 -1.55 7.44 4.07
C GLY A 24 -1.79 5.94 4.16
N LEU A 25 -1.63 5.26 3.03
CA LEU A 25 -1.87 3.83 2.88
C LEU A 25 -0.85 3.24 1.90
N ALA A 26 -0.27 2.10 2.25
CA ALA A 26 0.50 1.27 1.32
C ALA A 26 -0.14 -0.12 1.24
N VAL A 27 -0.27 -0.65 0.02
CA VAL A 27 -0.89 -1.94 -0.28
C VAL A 27 0.04 -2.73 -1.18
N GLY A 28 0.30 -3.99 -0.83
CA GLY A 28 1.01 -4.95 -1.66
C GLY A 28 0.10 -6.13 -2.00
N LEU A 29 0.14 -6.56 -3.26
CA LEU A 29 -0.53 -7.75 -3.77
C LEU A 29 0.54 -8.70 -4.32
N LEU A 30 0.54 -9.96 -3.87
CA LEU A 30 1.35 -11.03 -4.46
C LEU A 30 0.41 -11.92 -5.28
N HIS A 31 0.65 -12.01 -6.59
CA HIS A 31 -0.14 -12.83 -7.51
C HIS A 31 0.79 -13.48 -8.53
N ASP A 32 0.69 -14.80 -8.71
CA ASP A 32 1.54 -15.59 -9.63
C ASP A 32 3.06 -15.35 -9.46
N GLY A 33 3.52 -15.11 -8.23
CA GLY A 33 4.93 -14.84 -7.93
C GLY A 33 5.38 -13.40 -8.22
N GLU A 34 4.51 -12.58 -8.79
CA GLU A 34 4.76 -11.16 -9.01
C GLU A 34 4.17 -10.32 -7.87
N THR A 35 4.95 -9.36 -7.38
CA THR A 35 4.49 -8.42 -6.36
C THR A 35 4.14 -7.08 -7.00
N VAL A 36 2.90 -6.65 -6.85
CA VAL A 36 2.42 -5.33 -7.25
C VAL A 36 2.22 -4.51 -5.98
N VAL A 37 2.86 -3.33 -5.89
CA VAL A 37 2.74 -2.46 -4.71
C VAL A 37 2.25 -1.08 -5.13
N ALA A 38 1.33 -0.51 -4.36
CA ALA A 38 0.88 0.86 -4.50
C ALA A 38 0.88 1.56 -3.15
N ALA A 39 1.07 2.88 -3.16
CA ALA A 39 0.97 3.71 -1.97
C ALA A 39 0.30 5.04 -2.31
N ASP A 40 -0.46 5.59 -1.37
CA ASP A 40 -1.14 6.88 -1.49
C ASP A 40 -1.11 7.65 -0.17
N GLY A 41 -1.14 8.99 -0.24
CA GLY A 41 -1.14 9.88 0.92
C GLY A 41 0.25 10.13 1.53
N VAL A 42 0.26 10.54 2.80
CA VAL A 42 1.46 11.01 3.52
C VAL A 42 1.79 10.10 4.71
N CYS A 43 3.09 10.02 5.03
CA CYS A 43 3.59 9.26 6.18
C CYS A 43 3.16 9.88 7.51
N GLU A 44 3.15 11.20 7.58
CA GLU A 44 2.88 11.97 8.80
C GLU A 44 1.95 13.16 8.48
N LEU A 45 0.99 13.42 9.37
CA LEU A 45 0.09 14.56 9.24
C LEU A 45 0.86 15.88 9.38
N GLY A 46 0.72 16.77 8.40
CA GLY A 46 1.44 18.05 8.34
C GLY A 46 2.79 17.98 7.63
N SER A 47 3.24 16.79 7.22
CA SER A 47 4.41 16.60 6.37
C SER A 47 4.00 16.41 4.91
N ASP A 48 4.83 16.89 3.98
CA ASP A 48 4.68 16.60 2.54
C ASP A 48 5.31 15.24 2.15
N GLU A 49 5.85 14.50 3.14
CA GLU A 49 6.47 13.21 2.90
C GLU A 49 5.43 12.17 2.49
N ARG A 50 5.43 11.82 1.20
CA ARG A 50 4.55 10.82 0.62
C ARG A 50 4.91 9.41 1.07
N VAL A 51 3.89 8.59 1.27
CA VAL A 51 4.06 7.15 1.46
C VAL A 51 4.69 6.55 0.21
N ARG A 52 5.83 5.88 0.37
CA ARG A 52 6.49 5.14 -0.71
C ARG A 52 6.20 3.65 -0.56
N PRO A 53 6.07 2.90 -1.66
CA PRO A 53 5.94 1.44 -1.64
C PRO A 53 6.98 0.73 -0.74
N ALA A 54 8.22 1.20 -0.75
CA ALA A 54 9.31 0.67 0.08
C ALA A 54 9.15 0.92 1.59
N MET A 55 8.26 1.84 2.01
CA MET A 55 8.01 2.13 3.43
C MET A 55 6.96 1.21 4.06
N ALA A 56 6.23 0.42 3.26
CA ALA A 56 5.27 -0.59 3.73
C ALA A 56 5.88 -1.67 4.66
N SER A 57 7.21 -1.74 4.72
CA SER A 57 7.97 -2.72 5.51
C SER A 57 8.07 -2.41 7.01
N ARG A 58 7.59 -1.25 7.48
CA ARG A 58 7.64 -0.87 8.90
C ARG A 58 6.35 -1.20 9.68
N SER A 59 5.63 -2.26 9.29
CA SER A 59 4.47 -2.75 10.03
C SER A 59 4.90 -3.30 11.40
N ARG A 60 4.45 -2.67 12.48
CA ARG A 60 4.87 -3.00 13.87
C ARG A 60 4.33 -4.35 14.38
N SER A 61 3.43 -5.00 13.65
CA SER A 61 3.05 -6.40 13.89
C SER A 61 2.48 -7.07 12.62
N CYS A 62 3.35 -7.45 11.69
CA CYS A 62 3.09 -8.60 10.83
C CYS A 62 3.98 -9.73 11.33
N PRO A 63 3.45 -10.84 11.89
CA PRO A 63 4.29 -12.00 12.12
C PRO A 63 4.91 -12.39 10.79
N ARG A 64 6.23 -12.51 10.77
CA ARG A 64 6.96 -13.01 9.61
C ARG A 64 6.54 -14.46 9.41
N THR A 65 5.59 -14.71 8.51
CA THR A 65 5.28 -16.07 8.08
C THR A 65 6.48 -16.52 7.25
N ALA A 66 7.36 -17.31 7.86
CA ALA A 66 8.43 -17.98 7.15
C ALA A 66 7.78 -19.00 6.20
N ALA A 67 8.13 -18.92 4.92
CA ALA A 67 7.95 -20.00 3.97
C ALA A 67 8.92 -21.14 4.32
#